data_AF-A0A941HKV3-F1
#
_entry.id   AF-A0A941HKV3-F1
#
_cell.length_a   1.000
_cell.length_b   1.000
_cell.length_c   1.000
_cell.angle_alpha   90.00
_cell.angle_beta   90.00
_cell.angle_gamma   90.00
#
_symmetry.space_group_name_H-M   'P 1'
#
loop_
_entity.id
_entity.type
_entity.pdbx_description
1 polymer ?
#
loop_
_entity_poly.entity_id
_entity_poly.type
_entity_poly.pdbx_seq_one_letter_code
_entity_poly.pdbx_strand_id
1 'polypeptide(L)'
;MGRKSLVKDRKEKNKKVEKWTQAILPKLKQVDLGELTIDDLALLMNKSKSTIYQYFVTKEEIFEYITQVRIDRLNTYKDEITGEILKIDYHYDTLAKILTEGAKDISAFYLKQLQLHFPTAWKIIEDFLQGLLADLKQFYLFGIENKMFKSVSVDLLAKLDEYFIMQLITDDMFFNASKETLESTIKDYMFLKFEGLLK
;
A
#
# COMPACT_ATOMS: atom_id res chain seq x y z
N MET A 1 1.82 1.32 47.30
CA MET A 1 3.25 0.97 47.12
C MET A 1 3.48 0.48 45.69
N GLY A 2 4.40 1.13 44.96
CA GLY A 2 5.22 0.63 43.83
C GLY A 2 4.59 -0.26 42.75
N ARG A 3 4.74 0.03 41.46
CA ARG A 3 6.00 0.41 40.82
C ARG A 3 5.81 1.33 39.62
N LYS A 4 6.78 2.22 39.51
CA LYS A 4 7.07 3.17 38.44
C LYS A 4 6.98 2.53 37.05
N SER A 5 6.48 3.35 36.12
CA SER A 5 6.53 3.15 34.67
C SER A 5 7.92 2.63 34.25
N LEU A 6 7.99 1.37 33.80
CA LEU A 6 9.16 0.83 33.14
C LEU A 6 9.02 1.15 31.66
N VAL A 7 9.61 2.27 31.23
CA VAL A 7 10.10 2.40 29.87
C VAL A 7 11.16 1.29 29.72
N LYS A 8 10.73 0.09 29.35
CA LYS A 8 11.63 -0.97 28.93
C LYS A 8 12.21 -0.55 27.59
N ASP A 9 13.53 -0.58 27.46
CA ASP A 9 14.19 -0.53 26.16
C ASP A 9 13.60 -1.63 25.29
N ARG A 10 12.88 -1.21 24.26
CA ARG A 10 12.21 -2.11 23.33
C ARG A 10 13.28 -2.73 22.45
N LYS A 11 13.08 -4.00 22.11
CA LYS A 11 13.97 -4.66 21.16
C LYS A 11 13.78 -4.04 19.78
N GLU A 12 14.87 -3.85 19.06
CA GLU A 12 14.80 -3.46 17.65
C GLU A 12 14.04 -4.51 16.83
N LYS A 13 13.23 -4.00 15.90
CA LYS A 13 12.43 -4.84 15.01
C LYS A 13 13.37 -5.40 13.93
N ASN A 14 13.58 -6.71 13.95
CA ASN A 14 14.49 -7.40 13.02
C ASN A 14 13.71 -8.24 11.98
N LYS A 15 14.42 -8.88 11.05
CA LYS A 15 13.80 -9.74 10.01
C LYS A 15 12.88 -10.83 10.55
N LYS A 16 13.07 -11.30 11.79
CA LYS A 16 12.14 -12.26 12.41
C LYS A 16 10.82 -11.59 12.76
N VAL A 17 10.87 -10.37 13.33
CA VAL A 17 9.69 -9.54 13.63
C VAL A 17 8.90 -9.30 12.36
N GLU A 18 9.56 -8.81 11.32
CA GLU A 18 8.99 -8.61 10.00
C GLU A 18 8.27 -9.87 9.46
N LYS A 19 8.91 -11.03 9.57
CA LYS A 19 8.34 -12.28 9.04
C LYS A 19 7.01 -12.65 9.69
N TRP A 20 6.90 -12.58 11.02
CA TRP A 20 5.65 -12.96 11.69
C TRP A 20 4.60 -11.86 11.69
N THR A 21 4.97 -10.58 11.60
CA THR A 21 3.99 -9.49 11.42
C THR A 21 3.39 -9.51 10.02
N GLN A 22 4.17 -9.83 8.99
CA GLN A 22 3.65 -9.93 7.62
C GLN A 22 2.80 -11.18 7.39
N ALA A 23 3.09 -12.27 8.11
CA ALA A 23 2.37 -13.55 7.97
C ALA A 23 0.91 -13.50 8.41
N ILE A 24 0.47 -12.47 9.14
CA ILE A 24 -0.92 -12.36 9.58
C ILE A 24 -1.84 -11.69 8.57
N LEU A 25 -1.32 -10.96 7.57
CA LEU A 25 -2.13 -10.23 6.59
C LEU A 25 -3.21 -11.09 5.91
N PRO A 26 -2.94 -12.34 5.47
CA PRO A 26 -3.98 -13.19 4.90
C PRO A 26 -5.13 -13.50 5.87
N LYS A 27 -4.85 -13.53 7.18
CA LYS A 27 -5.83 -13.79 8.23
C LYS A 27 -6.66 -12.56 8.59
N LEU A 28 -6.22 -11.37 8.20
CA LEU A 28 -6.88 -10.10 8.50
C LEU A 28 -7.84 -9.64 7.38
N LYS A 29 -7.91 -10.38 6.26
CA LYS A 29 -8.65 -9.97 5.04
C LYS A 29 -10.14 -9.62 5.28
N GLN A 30 -10.79 -10.21 6.27
CA GLN A 30 -12.23 -9.98 6.55
C GLN A 30 -12.48 -9.79 8.05
N VAL A 31 -11.47 -9.29 8.77
CA VAL A 31 -11.54 -9.11 10.22
C VAL A 31 -11.73 -7.63 10.55
N ASP A 32 -12.69 -7.33 11.41
CA ASP A 32 -12.81 -5.99 11.99
C ASP A 32 -11.58 -5.72 12.87
N LEU A 33 -10.73 -4.79 12.41
CA LEU A 33 -9.46 -4.54 13.08
C LEU A 33 -9.65 -3.75 14.39
N GLY A 34 -10.78 -3.04 14.53
CA GLY A 34 -11.15 -2.32 15.74
C GLY A 34 -11.38 -3.26 16.91
N GLU A 35 -12.04 -4.39 16.67
CA GLU A 35 -12.39 -5.39 17.69
C GLU A 35 -11.19 -6.23 18.18
N LEU A 36 -10.15 -6.39 17.36
CA LEU A 36 -8.98 -7.19 17.72
C LEU A 36 -8.29 -6.68 18.99
N THR A 37 -7.92 -7.55 19.90
CA THR A 37 -7.04 -7.21 21.03
C THR A 37 -5.58 -7.55 20.72
N ILE A 38 -4.65 -7.05 21.55
CA ILE A 38 -3.23 -7.49 21.46
C ILE A 38 -3.10 -9.00 21.68
N ASP A 39 -3.99 -9.60 22.47
CA ASP A 39 -3.99 -11.06 22.69
C ASP A 39 -4.39 -11.80 21.42
N ASP A 40 -5.42 -11.33 20.72
CA ASP A 40 -5.85 -11.91 19.44
C ASP A 40 -4.74 -11.78 18.38
N LEU A 41 -4.08 -10.62 18.31
CA LEU A 41 -2.93 -10.41 17.42
C LEU A 41 -1.77 -11.35 17.77
N ALA A 42 -1.47 -11.54 19.06
CA ALA A 42 -0.44 -12.47 19.50
C ALA A 42 -0.75 -13.92 19.07
N LEU A 43 -2.00 -14.35 19.22
CA LEU A 43 -2.47 -15.66 18.76
C LEU A 43 -2.36 -15.80 17.24
N LEU A 44 -2.80 -14.81 16.47
CA LEU A 44 -2.71 -14.80 15.01
C LEU A 44 -1.26 -14.92 14.52
N MET A 45 -0.33 -14.26 15.22
CA MET A 45 1.12 -14.27 14.95
C MET A 45 1.84 -15.53 15.49
N ASN A 46 1.12 -16.40 16.23
CA ASN A 46 1.68 -17.54 16.94
C ASN A 46 2.84 -17.11 17.87
N LYS A 47 2.58 -16.11 18.73
CA LYS A 47 3.52 -15.54 19.69
C LYS A 47 2.84 -15.35 21.04
N SER A 48 3.62 -15.30 22.11
CA SER A 48 3.10 -14.90 23.42
C SER A 48 2.85 -13.40 23.47
N LYS A 49 1.87 -12.96 24.27
CA LYS A 49 1.65 -11.54 24.60
C LYS A 49 2.93 -10.86 25.09
N SER A 50 3.71 -11.56 25.92
CA SER A 50 5.00 -11.09 26.41
C SER A 50 6.04 -10.89 25.31
N THR A 51 5.97 -11.64 24.21
CA THR A 51 6.84 -11.45 23.05
C THR A 51 6.40 -10.23 22.26
N ILE A 52 5.10 -10.03 22.03
CA ILE A 52 4.58 -8.84 21.34
C ILE A 52 4.98 -7.56 22.08
N TYR A 53 4.82 -7.51 23.40
CA TYR A 53 5.18 -6.33 24.19
C TYR A 53 6.68 -6.03 24.26
N GLN A 54 7.56 -6.94 23.84
CA GLN A 54 8.99 -6.61 23.68
C GLN A 54 9.25 -5.66 22.50
N TYR A 55 8.32 -5.58 21.55
CA TYR A 55 8.47 -4.83 20.30
C TYR A 55 7.40 -3.73 20.14
N PHE A 56 6.15 -3.96 20.58
CA PHE A 56 5.00 -3.09 20.32
C PHE A 56 4.27 -2.66 21.61
N VAL A 57 3.90 -1.39 21.76
CA VAL A 57 3.16 -0.84 22.92
C VAL A 57 1.68 -1.06 22.69
N THR A 58 1.22 -0.69 21.50
CA THR A 58 -0.18 -0.54 21.13
C THR A 58 -0.50 -1.35 19.89
N LYS A 59 -1.80 -1.52 19.62
CA LYS A 59 -2.27 -2.04 18.34
C LYS A 59 -1.84 -1.14 17.18
N GLU A 60 -1.92 0.18 17.38
CA GLU A 60 -1.48 1.19 16.40
C GLU A 60 -0.07 0.91 15.90
N GLU A 61 0.90 0.74 16.82
CA GLU A 61 2.30 0.47 16.45
C GLU A 61 2.49 -0.84 15.67
N ILE A 62 1.63 -1.84 15.91
CA ILE A 62 1.66 -3.10 15.17
C ILE A 62 1.25 -2.86 13.72
N PHE A 63 0.11 -2.19 13.51
CA PHE A 63 -0.41 -1.91 12.17
C PHE A 63 0.46 -0.91 11.42
N GLU A 64 0.97 0.11 12.10
CA GLU A 64 1.95 1.05 11.54
C GLU A 64 3.17 0.31 11.01
N TYR A 65 3.75 -0.60 11.80
CA TYR A 65 4.90 -1.39 11.38
C TYR A 65 4.58 -2.37 10.25
N ILE A 66 3.42 -3.03 10.29
CA ILE A 66 2.98 -3.93 9.20
C ILE A 66 2.88 -3.14 7.89
N THR A 67 2.28 -1.96 7.93
CA THR A 67 2.13 -1.08 6.77
C THR A 67 3.48 -0.55 6.31
N GLN A 68 4.34 -0.07 7.21
CA GLN A 68 5.66 0.45 6.85
C GLN A 68 6.50 -0.61 6.12
N VAL A 69 6.56 -1.84 6.64
CA VAL A 69 7.28 -2.93 5.99
C VAL A 69 6.78 -3.20 4.57
N ARG A 70 5.46 -3.06 4.34
CA ARG A 70 4.88 -3.23 3.00
C ARG A 70 5.28 -2.09 2.08
N ILE A 71 5.14 -0.84 2.53
CA ILE A 71 5.53 0.33 1.75
C ILE A 71 7.03 0.33 1.45
N ASP A 72 7.90 -0.04 2.39
CA ASP A 72 9.35 -0.16 2.18
C ASP A 72 9.69 -1.16 1.08
N ARG A 73 8.98 -2.31 1.05
CA ARG A 73 9.12 -3.30 -0.01
C ARG A 73 8.65 -2.77 -1.36
N LEU A 74 7.55 -2.00 -1.39
CA LEU A 74 7.07 -1.38 -2.63
C LEU A 74 8.02 -0.30 -3.15
N ASN A 75 8.62 0.49 -2.26
CA ASN A 75 9.63 1.46 -2.63
C ASN A 75 10.89 0.77 -3.18
N THR A 76 11.35 -0.31 -2.52
CA THR A 76 12.48 -1.11 -3.03
C THR A 76 12.16 -1.70 -4.41
N TYR A 77 10.96 -2.26 -4.58
CA TYR A 77 10.50 -2.80 -5.86
C TYR A 77 10.43 -1.73 -6.95
N LYS A 78 9.93 -0.54 -6.61
CA LYS A 78 9.92 0.62 -7.51
C LYS A 78 11.33 1.06 -7.89
N ASP A 79 12.28 1.10 -6.96
CA ASP A 79 13.67 1.46 -7.22
C ASP A 79 14.37 0.43 -8.12
N GLU A 80 14.13 -0.86 -7.88
CA GLU A 80 14.63 -1.95 -8.72
C GLU A 80 14.12 -1.85 -10.17
N ILE A 81 12.84 -1.53 -10.34
CA ILE A 81 12.24 -1.40 -11.67
C ILE A 81 12.71 -0.10 -12.36
N THR A 82 12.76 1.03 -11.66
CA THR A 82 13.18 2.31 -12.26
C THR A 82 14.66 2.38 -12.65
N GLY A 83 15.50 1.48 -12.12
CA GLY A 83 16.89 1.31 -12.53
C GLY A 83 17.07 0.78 -13.96
N GLU A 84 16.03 0.18 -14.55
CA GLU A 84 16.04 -0.38 -15.91
C GLU A 84 15.20 0.46 -16.90
N ILE A 85 15.88 1.33 -17.66
CA ILE A 85 15.55 1.75 -19.05
C ILE A 85 14.48 2.86 -19.27
N LEU A 86 14.95 3.87 -20.05
CA LEU A 86 14.30 5.03 -20.69
C LEU A 86 13.24 4.71 -21.78
N LYS A 87 12.37 3.70 -21.61
CA LYS A 87 11.33 3.35 -22.61
C LYS A 87 9.92 3.52 -22.06
N ILE A 88 9.05 4.20 -22.80
CA ILE A 88 7.65 4.47 -22.40
C ILE A 88 6.87 3.19 -22.07
N ASP A 89 7.01 2.14 -22.90
CA ASP A 89 6.32 0.87 -22.69
C ASP A 89 6.65 0.24 -21.33
N TYR A 90 7.88 0.48 -20.84
CA TYR A 90 8.35 -0.01 -19.56
C TYR A 90 7.69 0.72 -18.39
N HIS A 91 7.47 2.02 -18.49
CA HIS A 91 6.87 2.83 -17.42
C HIS A 91 5.39 2.48 -17.16
N TYR A 92 4.63 2.11 -18.19
CA TYR A 92 3.23 1.64 -18.05
C TYR A 92 3.14 0.35 -17.23
N ASP A 93 3.88 -0.68 -17.67
CA ASP A 93 3.83 -2.01 -17.06
C ASP A 93 4.39 -1.95 -15.61
N THR A 94 5.40 -1.11 -15.39
CA THR A 94 5.95 -0.80 -14.07
C THR A 94 4.89 -0.30 -13.09
N LEU A 95 4.09 0.68 -13.50
CA LEU A 95 3.09 1.27 -12.62
C LEU A 95 1.98 0.27 -12.29
N ALA A 96 1.49 -0.46 -13.29
CA ALA A 96 0.49 -1.51 -13.09
C ALA A 96 1.02 -2.59 -12.14
N LYS A 97 2.30 -2.97 -12.27
CA LYS A 97 2.98 -3.92 -11.38
C LYS A 97 3.10 -3.40 -9.95
N ILE A 98 3.48 -2.15 -9.74
CA ILE A 98 3.60 -1.54 -8.40
C ILE A 98 2.24 -1.56 -7.69
N LEU A 99 1.17 -1.13 -8.37
CA LEU A 99 -0.17 -1.14 -7.78
C LEU A 99 -0.68 -2.56 -7.52
N THR A 100 -0.42 -3.49 -8.45
CA THR A 100 -0.80 -4.91 -8.30
C THR A 100 -0.08 -5.57 -7.13
N GLU A 101 1.24 -5.39 -7.03
CA GLU A 101 2.03 -5.95 -5.92
C GLU A 101 1.66 -5.29 -4.58
N GLY A 102 1.34 -3.98 -4.59
CA GLY A 102 0.86 -3.27 -3.41
C GLY A 102 -0.46 -3.81 -2.89
N ALA A 103 -1.35 -4.22 -3.79
CA ALA A 103 -2.64 -4.80 -3.41
C ALA A 103 -2.60 -6.29 -3.09
N LYS A 104 -1.48 -6.97 -3.37
CA LYS A 104 -1.37 -8.42 -3.20
C LYS A 104 -1.51 -8.83 -1.74
N ASP A 105 -2.39 -9.80 -1.53
CA ASP A 105 -2.79 -10.32 -0.22
C ASP A 105 -3.50 -9.32 0.70
N ILE A 106 -3.86 -8.14 0.19
CA ILE A 106 -4.61 -7.11 0.91
C ILE A 106 -6.02 -7.05 0.32
N SER A 107 -7.04 -7.05 1.19
CA SER A 107 -8.43 -6.85 0.78
C SER A 107 -8.84 -5.39 0.91
N ALA A 108 -9.78 -4.94 0.09
CA ALA A 108 -10.41 -3.63 0.24
C ALA A 108 -11.03 -3.46 1.64
N PHE A 109 -11.65 -4.54 2.17
CA PHE A 109 -12.16 -4.55 3.53
C PHE A 109 -11.05 -4.25 4.57
N TYR A 110 -9.88 -4.89 4.47
CA TYR A 110 -8.75 -4.61 5.36
C TYR A 110 -8.31 -3.14 5.28
N LEU A 111 -8.20 -2.58 4.07
CA LEU A 111 -7.79 -1.18 3.89
C LEU A 111 -8.79 -0.20 4.49
N LYS A 112 -10.09 -0.46 4.33
CA LYS A 112 -11.16 0.30 4.97
C LYS A 112 -11.09 0.22 6.49
N GLN A 113 -10.88 -0.97 7.04
CA GLN A 113 -10.70 -1.15 8.49
C GLN A 113 -9.44 -0.42 9.00
N LEU A 114 -8.36 -0.45 8.22
CA LEU A 114 -7.13 0.27 8.53
C LEU A 114 -7.34 1.78 8.57
N GLN A 115 -8.04 2.33 7.56
CA GLN A 115 -8.40 3.75 7.49
C GLN A 115 -9.27 4.19 8.68
N LEU A 116 -10.24 3.35 9.08
CA LEU A 116 -11.19 3.68 10.15
C LEU A 116 -10.56 3.65 11.54
N HIS A 117 -9.65 2.68 11.79
CA HIS A 117 -9.20 2.37 13.15
C HIS A 117 -7.74 2.72 13.43
N PHE A 118 -6.90 2.86 12.39
CA PHE A 118 -5.44 3.02 12.52
C PHE A 118 -4.95 4.18 11.64
N PRO A 119 -5.26 5.44 12.00
CA PRO A 119 -4.97 6.61 11.16
C PRO A 119 -3.48 6.83 10.93
N THR A 120 -2.58 6.42 11.84
CA THR A 120 -1.13 6.59 11.60
C THR A 120 -0.66 5.58 10.56
N ALA A 121 -1.15 4.34 10.62
CA ALA A 121 -0.88 3.34 9.60
C ALA A 121 -1.46 3.75 8.24
N TRP A 122 -2.68 4.31 8.21
CA TRP A 122 -3.28 4.83 6.98
C TRP A 122 -2.48 5.98 6.38
N LYS A 123 -1.96 6.88 7.20
CA LYS A 123 -1.13 8.00 6.75
C LYS A 123 0.09 7.55 5.94
N ILE A 124 0.72 6.43 6.32
CA ILE A 124 1.84 5.84 5.57
C ILE A 124 1.42 5.46 4.14
N ILE A 125 0.20 4.94 3.96
CA ILE A 125 -0.35 4.61 2.64
C ILE A 125 -0.60 5.90 1.85
N GLU A 126 -1.23 6.91 2.47
CA GLU A 126 -1.47 8.20 1.81
C GLU A 126 -0.18 8.85 1.32
N ASP A 127 0.87 8.86 2.16
CA ASP A 127 2.16 9.46 1.82
C ASP A 127 2.84 8.71 0.65
N PHE A 128 2.75 7.38 0.64
CA PHE A 128 3.22 6.57 -0.49
C PHE A 128 2.46 6.89 -1.79
N LEU A 129 1.12 6.95 -1.72
CA LEU A 129 0.28 7.26 -2.89
C LEU A 129 0.52 8.67 -3.42
N GLN A 130 0.72 9.65 -2.54
CA GLN A 130 1.08 11.01 -2.93
C GLN A 130 2.41 11.05 -3.68
N GLY A 131 3.41 10.30 -3.20
CA GLY A 131 4.69 10.13 -3.91
C GLY A 131 4.50 9.51 -5.30
N LEU A 132 3.74 8.42 -5.38
CA LEU A 132 3.45 7.74 -6.65
C LEU A 132 2.74 8.66 -7.66
N LEU A 133 1.75 9.43 -7.21
CA LEU A 133 1.03 10.39 -8.05
C LEU A 133 1.92 11.55 -8.50
N ALA A 134 2.86 11.99 -7.66
CA ALA A 134 3.83 13.00 -8.04
C ALA A 134 4.77 12.48 -9.14
N ASP A 135 5.23 11.24 -9.04
CA ASP A 135 6.07 10.62 -10.08
C ASP A 135 5.32 10.46 -11.40
N LEU A 136 4.06 10.03 -11.35
CA LEU A 136 3.18 9.98 -12.52
C LEU A 136 3.03 11.34 -13.19
N LYS A 137 2.85 12.39 -12.39
CA LYS A 137 2.77 13.76 -12.89
C LYS A 137 4.04 14.16 -13.67
N GLN A 138 5.21 13.85 -13.13
CA GLN A 138 6.49 14.10 -13.80
C GLN A 138 6.62 13.28 -15.08
N PHE A 139 6.16 12.02 -15.06
CA PHE A 139 6.16 11.17 -16.25
C PHE A 139 5.29 11.74 -17.37
N TYR A 140 4.09 12.26 -17.07
CA TYR A 140 3.24 12.90 -18.07
C TYR A 140 3.87 14.18 -18.64
N LEU A 141 4.46 15.03 -17.78
CA LEU A 141 5.17 16.22 -18.23
C LEU A 141 6.29 15.85 -19.20
N PHE A 142 7.16 14.93 -18.80
CA PHE A 142 8.25 14.43 -19.63
C PHE A 142 7.76 13.87 -20.97
N GLY A 143 6.70 13.06 -20.95
CA GLY A 143 6.10 12.49 -22.15
C GLY A 143 5.56 13.54 -23.13
N ILE A 144 4.92 14.59 -22.62
CA ILE A 144 4.38 15.69 -23.43
C ILE A 144 5.50 16.56 -24.00
N GLU A 145 6.49 16.94 -23.18
CA GLU A 145 7.62 17.79 -23.59
C GLU A 145 8.45 17.12 -24.69
N ASN A 146 8.66 15.81 -24.60
CA ASN A 146 9.37 15.02 -25.60
C ASN A 146 8.49 14.59 -26.78
N LYS A 147 7.26 15.12 -26.88
CA LYS A 147 6.28 14.85 -27.96
C LYS A 147 5.88 13.37 -28.09
N MET A 148 6.07 12.58 -27.04
CA MET A 148 5.69 11.17 -27.01
C MET A 148 4.21 10.99 -26.62
N PHE A 149 3.66 11.94 -25.85
CA PHE A 149 2.23 12.01 -25.54
C PHE A 149 1.54 13.18 -26.24
N LYS A 150 0.22 13.07 -26.41
CA LYS A 150 -0.67 14.17 -26.78
C LYS A 150 -0.65 15.24 -25.70
N SER A 151 -0.79 16.50 -26.13
CA SER A 151 -0.86 17.63 -25.20
C SER A 151 -2.23 17.63 -24.52
N VAL A 152 -2.29 17.01 -23.35
CA VAL A 152 -3.46 16.89 -22.48
C VAL A 152 -3.09 17.52 -21.14
N SER A 153 -4.07 18.03 -20.39
CA SER A 153 -3.84 18.60 -19.06
C SER A 153 -3.25 17.54 -18.12
N VAL A 154 -2.01 17.78 -17.68
CA VAL A 154 -1.31 16.91 -16.71
C VAL A 154 -2.06 16.86 -15.38
N ASP A 155 -2.62 17.99 -14.93
CA ASP A 155 -3.38 18.04 -13.68
C ASP A 155 -4.65 17.20 -13.76
N LEU A 156 -5.33 17.19 -14.91
CA LEU A 156 -6.47 16.31 -15.13
C LEU A 156 -6.05 14.83 -15.07
N LEU A 157 -4.96 14.46 -15.74
CA LEU A 157 -4.48 13.08 -15.75
C LEU A 157 -4.10 12.59 -14.35
N ALA A 158 -3.42 13.42 -13.56
CA ALA A 158 -3.05 13.08 -12.19
C ALA A 158 -4.29 12.97 -11.28
N LYS A 159 -5.29 13.83 -11.46
CA LYS A 159 -6.53 13.78 -10.68
C LYS A 159 -7.36 12.53 -10.99
N LEU A 160 -7.40 12.11 -12.25
CA LEU A 160 -8.05 10.84 -12.63
C LEU A 160 -7.38 9.64 -11.98
N ASP A 161 -6.04 9.61 -11.92
CA ASP A 161 -5.31 8.54 -11.23
C ASP A 161 -5.58 8.52 -9.74
N GLU A 162 -5.58 9.68 -9.11
CA GLU A 162 -5.90 9.81 -7.69
C GLU A 162 -7.29 9.23 -7.39
N TYR A 163 -8.31 9.63 -8.15
CA TYR A 163 -9.67 9.11 -7.96
C TYR A 163 -9.76 7.61 -8.22
N PHE A 164 -9.14 7.12 -9.30
CA PHE A 164 -9.17 5.71 -9.63
C PHE A 164 -8.48 4.88 -8.54
N ILE A 165 -7.25 5.21 -8.16
CA ILE A 165 -6.50 4.49 -7.13
C ILE A 165 -7.22 4.57 -5.78
N MET A 166 -7.77 5.73 -5.41
CA MET A 166 -8.50 5.87 -4.16
C MET A 166 -9.77 5.02 -4.16
N GLN A 167 -10.50 4.95 -5.27
CA GLN A 167 -11.67 4.08 -5.38
C GLN A 167 -11.25 2.60 -5.29
N LEU A 168 -10.17 2.21 -5.96
CA LEU A 168 -9.67 0.83 -5.92
C LEU A 168 -9.33 0.33 -4.51
N ILE A 169 -8.78 1.21 -3.66
CA ILE A 169 -8.36 0.85 -2.30
C ILE A 169 -9.46 1.02 -1.24
N THR A 170 -10.49 1.84 -1.51
CA THR A 170 -11.55 2.15 -0.54
C THR A 170 -12.90 1.48 -0.84
N ASP A 171 -13.15 1.10 -2.09
CA ASP A 171 -14.43 0.51 -2.52
C ASP A 171 -14.34 -1.02 -2.57
N ASP A 172 -14.91 -1.66 -1.54
CA ASP A 172 -15.09 -3.11 -1.47
C ASP A 172 -16.15 -3.64 -2.43
N MET A 173 -17.07 -2.81 -2.92
CA MET A 173 -18.17 -3.20 -3.80
C MET A 173 -17.78 -3.22 -5.27
N PHE A 174 -16.81 -2.39 -5.67
CA PHE A 174 -16.36 -2.27 -7.07
C PHE A 174 -15.93 -3.63 -7.66
N PHE A 175 -15.27 -4.47 -6.87
CA PHE A 175 -14.80 -5.80 -7.29
C PHE A 175 -15.75 -6.94 -6.96
N ASN A 176 -16.65 -6.77 -5.99
CA ASN A 176 -17.60 -7.82 -5.62
C ASN A 176 -18.72 -7.99 -6.66
N ALA A 177 -18.94 -7.00 -7.52
CA ALA A 177 -19.96 -7.03 -8.58
C ALA A 177 -19.45 -7.58 -9.92
N SER A 178 -18.13 -7.60 -10.16
CA SER A 178 -17.50 -8.07 -11.40
C SER A 178 -16.74 -9.40 -11.16
N LYS A 179 -16.46 -10.15 -12.24
CA LYS A 179 -15.53 -11.31 -12.17
C LYS A 179 -14.06 -10.87 -12.31
N GLU A 180 -13.80 -9.57 -12.33
CA GLU A 180 -12.48 -9.01 -12.61
C GLU A 180 -11.64 -8.93 -11.35
N THR A 181 -10.34 -9.12 -11.51
CA THR A 181 -9.40 -8.97 -10.40
C THR A 181 -8.93 -7.53 -10.33
N LEU A 182 -8.50 -7.09 -9.14
CA LEU A 182 -7.87 -5.79 -8.95
C LEU A 182 -6.71 -5.56 -9.93
N GLU A 183 -5.92 -6.61 -10.19
CA GLU A 183 -4.88 -6.60 -11.21
C GLU A 183 -5.41 -6.32 -12.62
N SER A 184 -6.46 -7.02 -13.07
CA SER A 184 -6.98 -6.84 -14.44
C SER A 184 -7.59 -5.45 -14.63
N THR A 185 -8.34 -4.96 -13.65
CA THR A 185 -8.93 -3.62 -13.70
C THR A 185 -7.87 -2.52 -13.72
N ILE A 186 -6.79 -2.66 -12.92
CA ILE A 186 -5.66 -1.72 -12.98
C ILE A 186 -5.04 -1.72 -14.40
N LYS A 187 -4.80 -2.91 -14.98
CA LYS A 187 -4.25 -3.02 -16.34
C LYS A 187 -5.15 -2.36 -17.38
N ASP A 188 -6.46 -2.62 -17.34
CA ASP A 188 -7.41 -2.08 -18.31
C ASP A 188 -7.55 -0.55 -18.22
N TYR A 189 -7.60 0.00 -17.00
CA TYR A 189 -7.60 1.45 -16.79
C TYR A 189 -6.34 2.10 -17.37
N MET A 190 -5.18 1.51 -17.08
CA MET A 190 -3.91 2.03 -17.56
C MET A 190 -3.79 1.90 -19.09
N PHE A 191 -4.20 0.77 -19.67
CA PHE A 191 -4.24 0.56 -21.12
C PHE A 191 -5.09 1.63 -21.81
N LEU A 192 -6.35 1.82 -21.36
CA LEU A 192 -7.26 2.82 -21.93
C LEU A 192 -6.67 4.23 -21.87
N LYS A 193 -6.04 4.57 -20.74
CA LYS A 193 -5.39 5.87 -20.53
C LYS A 193 -4.23 6.07 -21.50
N PHE A 194 -3.29 5.12 -21.58
CA PHE A 194 -2.08 5.29 -22.37
C PHE A 194 -2.33 5.18 -23.88
N GLU A 195 -3.20 4.28 -24.34
CA GLU A 195 -3.65 4.24 -25.74
C GLU A 195 -4.27 5.58 -26.18
N GLY A 196 -5.04 6.22 -25.28
CA GLY A 196 -5.58 7.55 -25.52
C GLY A 196 -4.50 8.64 -25.62
N LEU A 197 -3.40 8.52 -24.86
CA LEU A 197 -2.34 9.51 -24.73
C LEU A 197 -1.23 9.39 -25.78
N LEU A 198 -0.93 8.18 -26.26
CA LEU A 198 0.13 7.95 -27.24
C LEU A 198 -0.15 8.69 -28.56
N LYS A 199 0.92 9.18 -29.20
CA LYS A 199 0.90 9.83 -30.50
C LYS A 199 1.26 8.88 -31.63
#